data_AF-A0A972QMQ5-F1
#
_entry.id   AF-A0A972QMQ5-F1
#
_cell.length_a   1.000
_cell.length_b   1.000
_cell.length_c   1.000
_cell.angle_alpha   90.00
_cell.angle_beta   90.00
_cell.angle_gamma   90.00
#
_symmetry.space_group_name_H-M   'P 1'
#
loop_
_entity.id
_entity.type
_entity.pdbx_description
1 polymer ?
#
loop_
_entity_poly.entity_id
_entity_poly.type
_entity_poly.pdbx_seq_one_letter_code
_entity_poly.pdbx_strand_id
1 'polypeptide(L)'
;MTVKMIKKIISSFYNEGVEDTCTRILYFFNTIDTYFIFSGICSFALLGVDNYSIYRILAVTIAVWTVFKIADFHPIFLIFSPVFLFLLLKGGTLSLAEIGLVFLINLGVFVLIQFVFMGIPNCIVARDATVGIRLIWNSIFTIAPTTVSLPMSTYFSTLYSLTLFARMGVTDRRGMAFWTTMLVAALIAHKFRVRSFRSPDFRPRPKKESCKRIIVLNIDGCRLDRFYEAKLPFLTSLLRKSSYFPNGLQTVYRALTNPAFASILTGTIPKIHGIKNNNLGQAIKVEALPDIVKTRLYGSMHIKHFSKPSWDTEIVSLPTHGIYKSDDIMLDALKEDLNKKDGHRLFIADISEADFLGHAYGSESRQYLEALKRADERIARFFDYLEEKGFLNDTVVIICSDHGIKRVDHSYLLFKAERFVPFIITGKPIKADNPLTFEASIMDIAPTISYLLGIRYPDNCEARVFLEAMK
;
A
#
# COMPACT_ATOMS: atom_id res chain seq x y z
N MET A 1 33.72 9.07 19.47
CA MET A 1 32.78 9.99 18.79
C MET A 1 31.54 10.13 19.67
N THR A 2 31.22 11.32 20.20
CA THR A 2 30.05 11.50 21.11
C THR A 2 28.74 11.37 20.34
N VAL A 3 27.67 10.87 20.96
CA VAL A 3 26.32 10.72 20.35
C VAL A 3 25.84 12.03 19.70
N LYS A 4 26.16 13.19 20.31
CA LYS A 4 25.88 14.50 19.73
C LYS A 4 26.62 14.76 18.41
N MET A 5 27.88 14.36 18.31
CA MET A 5 28.69 14.50 17.10
C MET A 5 28.17 13.58 15.99
N ILE A 6 27.78 12.33 16.32
CA ILE A 6 27.14 11.42 15.36
C ILE A 6 25.82 12.00 14.84
N LYS A 7 24.95 12.48 15.74
CA LYS A 7 23.69 13.14 15.36
C LYS A 7 23.92 14.34 14.45
N LYS A 8 24.92 15.17 14.74
CA LYS A 8 25.25 16.35 13.93
C LYS A 8 25.73 15.97 12.53
N ILE A 9 26.56 14.93 12.42
CA ILE A 9 27.03 14.41 11.13
C ILE A 9 25.88 13.83 10.32
N ILE A 10 25.03 12.99 10.94
CA ILE A 10 23.84 12.42 10.28
C ILE A 10 22.91 13.54 9.83
N SER A 11 22.61 14.52 10.67
CA SER A 11 21.73 15.64 10.30
C SER A 11 22.31 16.53 9.21
N SER A 12 23.64 16.59 9.07
CA SER A 12 24.28 17.35 7.99
C SER A 12 24.22 16.64 6.62
N PHE A 13 24.00 15.33 6.62
CA PHE A 13 23.89 14.51 5.41
C PHE A 13 22.43 14.19 5.06
N TYR A 14 21.57 14.02 6.07
CA TYR A 14 20.17 13.64 5.88
C TYR A 14 19.35 14.78 5.31
N ASN A 15 18.73 14.52 4.16
CA ASN A 15 17.79 15.41 3.48
C ASN A 15 16.74 14.56 2.75
N GLU A 16 15.74 15.22 2.16
CA GLU A 16 14.65 14.55 1.45
C GLU A 16 15.14 13.66 0.30
N GLY A 17 16.22 14.02 -0.40
CA GLY A 17 16.81 13.19 -1.47
C GLY A 17 17.46 11.91 -0.95
N VAL A 18 18.10 11.98 0.23
CA VAL A 18 18.61 10.78 0.92
C VAL A 18 17.45 9.91 1.39
N GLU A 19 16.39 10.50 1.97
CA GLU A 19 15.20 9.76 2.38
C GLU A 19 14.49 9.09 1.21
N ASP A 20 14.36 9.79 0.08
CA ASP A 20 13.81 9.23 -1.16
C ASP A 20 14.65 8.02 -1.59
N THR A 21 15.98 8.17 -1.65
CA THR A 21 16.89 7.06 -2.03
C THR A 21 16.77 5.88 -1.08
N CYS A 22 16.78 6.11 0.24
CA CYS A 22 16.63 5.05 1.24
C CYS A 22 15.28 4.35 1.16
N THR A 23 14.19 5.10 1.02
CA THR A 23 12.83 4.56 0.85
C THR A 23 12.75 3.74 -0.44
N ARG A 24 13.44 4.18 -1.50
CA ARG A 24 13.50 3.42 -2.75
C ARG A 24 14.23 2.08 -2.60
N ILE A 25 15.37 2.08 -1.89
CA ILE A 25 16.10 0.85 -1.55
C ILE A 25 15.23 -0.07 -0.68
N LEU A 26 14.52 0.49 0.29
CA LEU A 26 13.55 -0.24 1.09
C LEU A 26 12.53 -0.92 0.18
N TYR A 27 11.91 -0.23 -0.77
CA TYR A 27 10.91 -0.82 -1.68
C TYR A 27 11.45 -1.93 -2.58
N PHE A 28 12.71 -1.80 -3.03
CA PHE A 28 13.40 -2.86 -3.74
C PHE A 28 13.47 -4.15 -2.90
N PHE A 29 13.61 -4.03 -1.58
CA PHE A 29 13.59 -5.16 -0.66
C PHE A 29 12.24 -5.43 0.00
N ASN A 30 11.23 -4.56 -0.19
CA ASN A 30 9.92 -4.67 0.46
C ASN A 30 8.92 -5.48 -0.37
N THR A 31 9.17 -5.68 -1.67
CA THR A 31 8.26 -6.45 -2.54
C THR A 31 8.90 -7.74 -3.01
N ILE A 32 8.09 -8.79 -3.11
CA ILE A 32 8.53 -10.09 -3.58
C ILE A 32 9.14 -10.01 -4.98
N ASP A 33 8.62 -9.10 -5.83
CA ASP A 33 8.97 -8.90 -7.23
C ASP A 33 10.47 -8.84 -7.52
N THR A 34 11.23 -8.18 -6.64
CA THR A 34 12.68 -7.98 -6.74
C THR A 34 13.43 -8.85 -5.72
N TYR A 35 12.85 -9.04 -4.54
CA TYR A 35 13.42 -9.88 -3.48
C TYR A 35 13.73 -11.30 -3.95
N PHE A 36 12.78 -11.97 -4.60
CA PHE A 36 12.93 -13.40 -4.89
C PHE A 36 14.09 -13.67 -5.85
N ILE A 37 14.35 -12.73 -6.77
CA ILE A 37 15.48 -12.77 -7.70
C ILE A 37 16.79 -12.61 -6.92
N PHE A 38 16.87 -11.58 -6.08
CA PHE A 38 18.07 -11.31 -5.29
C PHE A 38 18.41 -12.51 -4.39
N SER A 39 17.46 -12.95 -3.57
CA SER A 39 17.64 -14.08 -2.67
C SER A 39 17.97 -15.37 -3.43
N GLY A 40 17.30 -15.62 -4.55
CA GLY A 40 17.53 -16.84 -5.31
C GLY A 40 18.88 -16.88 -6.02
N ILE A 41 19.36 -15.74 -6.55
CA ILE A 41 20.72 -15.61 -7.11
C ILE A 41 21.77 -15.72 -6.01
N CYS A 42 21.57 -15.07 -4.86
CA CYS A 42 22.48 -15.19 -3.73
C CYS A 42 22.62 -16.65 -3.27
N SER A 43 21.51 -17.36 -3.11
CA SER A 43 21.51 -18.78 -2.76
C SER A 43 22.20 -19.63 -3.83
N PHE A 44 21.97 -19.33 -5.10
CA PHE A 44 22.61 -20.02 -6.21
C PHE A 44 24.13 -19.78 -6.24
N ALA A 45 24.59 -18.56 -6.00
CA ALA A 45 26.01 -18.19 -6.00
C ALA A 45 26.78 -18.74 -4.79
N LEU A 46 26.17 -18.71 -3.60
CA LEU A 46 26.81 -19.15 -2.35
C LEU A 46 27.07 -20.65 -2.28
N LEU A 47 26.24 -21.44 -2.97
CA LEU A 47 26.44 -22.89 -3.04
C LEU A 47 27.46 -23.32 -4.07
N GLY A 48 28.08 -22.34 -4.75
CA GLY A 48 29.15 -22.54 -5.71
C GLY A 48 28.63 -23.27 -6.92
N VAL A 49 28.69 -22.62 -8.09
CA VAL A 49 28.78 -23.45 -9.27
C VAL A 49 29.85 -23.06 -10.24
N ASP A 50 30.79 -23.97 -10.37
CA ASP A 50 31.69 -24.04 -11.49
C ASP A 50 30.88 -24.42 -12.75
N ASN A 51 31.10 -23.71 -13.86
CA ASN A 51 30.46 -23.90 -15.18
C ASN A 51 28.97 -23.52 -15.34
N TYR A 52 28.54 -22.34 -14.88
CA TYR A 52 27.24 -21.77 -15.30
C TYR A 52 27.38 -20.66 -16.34
N SER A 53 26.62 -20.80 -17.43
CA SER A 53 26.49 -19.76 -18.44
C SER A 53 25.56 -18.65 -17.94
N ILE A 54 26.03 -17.40 -18.00
CA ILE A 54 25.23 -16.22 -17.68
C ILE A 54 23.94 -16.15 -18.52
N TYR A 55 23.99 -16.58 -19.79
CA TYR A 55 22.83 -16.63 -20.67
C TYR A 55 21.75 -17.57 -20.15
N ARG A 56 22.15 -18.69 -19.54
CA ARG A 56 21.21 -19.63 -18.96
C ARG A 56 20.58 -19.09 -17.68
N ILE A 57 21.36 -18.44 -16.82
CA ILE A 57 20.83 -17.78 -15.62
C ILE A 57 19.76 -16.78 -16.06
N LEU A 58 20.09 -15.87 -16.99
CA LEU A 58 19.16 -14.89 -17.53
C LEU A 58 17.89 -15.52 -18.13
N ALA A 59 18.04 -16.56 -18.96
CA ALA A 59 16.89 -17.24 -19.56
C ALA A 59 15.94 -17.85 -18.51
N VAL A 60 16.50 -18.54 -17.49
CA VAL A 60 15.70 -19.11 -16.40
C VAL A 60 15.07 -18.01 -15.55
N THR A 61 15.82 -16.96 -15.21
CA THR A 61 15.28 -15.80 -14.46
C THR A 61 14.10 -15.19 -15.20
N ILE A 62 14.22 -14.93 -16.51
CA ILE A 62 13.14 -14.36 -17.32
C ILE A 62 11.92 -15.29 -17.33
N ALA A 63 12.12 -16.59 -17.52
CA ALA A 63 11.03 -17.56 -17.55
C ALA A 63 10.30 -17.65 -16.18
N VAL A 64 11.04 -17.82 -15.09
CA VAL A 64 10.48 -17.87 -13.73
C VAL A 64 9.78 -16.56 -13.38
N TRP A 65 10.42 -15.42 -13.65
CA TRP A 65 9.84 -14.11 -13.41
C TRP A 65 8.53 -13.92 -14.19
N THR A 66 8.51 -14.32 -15.46
CA THR A 66 7.29 -14.24 -16.29
C THR A 66 6.15 -15.06 -15.69
N VAL A 67 6.41 -16.31 -15.30
CA VAL A 67 5.41 -17.18 -14.66
C VAL A 67 4.90 -16.56 -13.36
N PHE A 68 5.80 -16.16 -12.46
CA PHE A 68 5.40 -15.58 -11.18
C PHE A 68 4.67 -14.25 -11.33
N LYS A 69 5.03 -13.44 -12.33
CA LYS A 69 4.30 -12.22 -12.69
C LYS A 69 2.92 -12.49 -13.27
N ILE A 70 2.74 -13.52 -14.10
CA ILE A 70 1.40 -13.94 -14.55
C ILE A 70 0.55 -14.35 -13.36
N ALA A 71 1.13 -15.15 -12.45
CA ALA A 71 0.51 -15.58 -11.21
C ALA A 71 0.29 -14.44 -10.21
N ASP A 72 0.89 -13.26 -10.45
CA ASP A 72 0.92 -12.13 -9.53
C ASP A 72 1.44 -12.52 -8.13
N PHE A 73 2.31 -13.52 -8.03
CA PHE A 73 2.75 -14.16 -6.78
C PHE A 73 1.60 -14.64 -5.88
N HIS A 74 0.41 -14.88 -6.45
CA HIS A 74 -0.80 -15.16 -5.69
C HIS A 74 -0.69 -16.49 -4.91
N PRO A 75 -1.18 -16.58 -3.65
CA PRO A 75 -0.98 -17.77 -2.80
C PRO A 75 -1.56 -19.08 -3.36
N ILE A 76 -2.57 -19.01 -4.24
CA ILE A 76 -3.10 -20.18 -4.98
C ILE A 76 -1.99 -20.92 -5.75
N PHE A 77 -0.98 -20.20 -6.23
CA PHE A 77 0.16 -20.78 -6.92
C PHE A 77 0.88 -21.84 -6.06
N LEU A 78 0.92 -21.64 -4.73
CA LEU A 78 1.57 -22.53 -3.77
C LEU A 78 0.89 -23.91 -3.69
N ILE A 79 -0.38 -24.03 -4.07
CA ILE A 79 -1.10 -25.32 -4.04
C ILE A 79 -0.50 -26.32 -5.03
N PHE A 80 0.16 -25.83 -6.09
CA PHE A 80 0.82 -26.66 -7.11
C PHE A 80 2.24 -27.11 -6.71
N SER A 81 2.72 -26.68 -5.53
CA SER A 81 4.08 -27.00 -5.04
C SER A 81 4.43 -28.48 -5.02
N PRO A 82 3.55 -29.41 -4.60
CA PRO A 82 3.87 -30.84 -4.63
C PRO A 82 4.26 -31.34 -6.02
N VAL A 83 3.64 -30.80 -7.07
CA VAL A 83 3.93 -31.18 -8.46
C VAL A 83 5.28 -30.60 -8.90
N PHE A 84 5.55 -29.33 -8.58
CA PHE A 84 6.84 -28.71 -8.91
C PHE A 84 7.99 -29.46 -8.24
N LEU A 85 7.87 -29.72 -6.93
CA LEU A 85 8.90 -30.42 -6.16
C LEU A 85 9.09 -31.86 -6.63
N PHE A 86 8.00 -32.58 -6.96
CA PHE A 86 8.10 -33.92 -7.53
C PHE A 86 8.90 -33.94 -8.85
N LEU A 87 8.62 -33.01 -9.75
CA LEU A 87 9.32 -32.92 -11.04
C LEU A 87 10.81 -32.55 -10.87
N LEU A 88 11.13 -31.69 -9.89
CA LEU A 88 12.51 -31.34 -9.54
C LEU A 88 13.26 -32.53 -8.89
N LEU A 89 12.63 -33.25 -7.96
CA LEU A 89 13.24 -34.37 -7.22
C LEU A 89 13.47 -35.61 -8.10
N LYS A 90 12.49 -35.97 -8.93
CA LYS A 90 12.57 -37.14 -9.83
C LYS A 90 13.66 -36.97 -10.91
N GLY A 91 14.18 -35.76 -11.08
CA GLY A 91 15.32 -35.44 -11.92
C GLY A 91 16.65 -36.01 -11.45
N GLY A 92 16.79 -36.35 -10.16
CA GLY A 92 18.08 -36.77 -9.57
C GLY A 92 19.13 -35.65 -9.53
N THR A 93 18.70 -34.41 -9.75
CA THR A 93 19.59 -33.24 -9.91
C THR A 93 20.03 -32.62 -8.59
N LEU A 94 19.28 -32.84 -7.51
CA LEU A 94 19.59 -32.36 -6.17
C LEU A 94 19.12 -33.39 -5.13
N SER A 95 19.97 -33.65 -4.15
CA SER A 95 19.67 -34.39 -2.93
C SER A 95 18.77 -33.59 -1.99
N LEU A 96 18.12 -34.27 -1.05
CA LEU A 96 17.33 -33.60 0.01
C LEU A 96 18.18 -32.66 0.86
N ALA A 97 19.47 -33.00 1.07
CA ALA A 97 20.40 -32.15 1.82
C ALA A 97 20.67 -30.83 1.08
N GLU A 98 20.89 -30.88 -0.24
CA GLU A 98 21.09 -29.68 -1.05
C GLU A 98 19.84 -28.80 -1.10
N ILE A 99 18.65 -29.40 -1.21
CA ILE A 99 17.38 -28.65 -1.15
C ILE A 99 17.20 -27.97 0.21
N GLY A 100 17.49 -28.70 1.30
CA GLY A 100 17.47 -28.13 2.65
C GLY A 100 18.44 -26.96 2.79
N LEU A 101 19.63 -27.08 2.21
CA LEU A 101 20.64 -26.03 2.26
C LEU A 101 20.25 -24.79 1.42
N VAL A 102 19.68 -24.97 0.22
CA VAL A 102 19.10 -23.88 -0.59
C VAL A 102 18.03 -23.13 0.21
N PHE A 103 17.13 -23.87 0.87
CA PHE A 103 16.10 -23.27 1.71
C PHE A 103 16.70 -22.47 2.88
N LEU A 104 17.68 -23.04 3.60
CA LEU A 104 18.33 -22.37 4.73
C LEU A 104 19.05 -21.09 4.32
N ILE A 105 19.69 -21.05 3.14
CA ILE A 105 20.33 -19.82 2.64
C ILE A 105 19.27 -18.76 2.31
N ASN A 106 18.19 -19.15 1.63
CA ASN A 106 17.08 -18.23 1.33
C ASN A 106 16.42 -17.69 2.62
N LEU A 107 16.31 -18.53 3.66
CA LEU A 107 15.86 -18.12 4.99
C LEU A 107 16.84 -17.15 5.66
N GLY A 108 18.15 -17.39 5.55
CA GLY A 108 19.18 -16.48 6.07
C GLY A 108 19.14 -15.11 5.38
N VAL A 109 19.02 -15.08 4.05
CA VAL A 109 18.88 -13.84 3.27
C VAL A 109 17.59 -13.11 3.66
N PHE A 110 16.49 -13.83 3.87
CA PHE A 110 15.24 -13.25 4.37
C PHE A 110 15.45 -12.53 5.70
N VAL A 111 16.03 -13.21 6.69
CA VAL A 111 16.25 -12.65 8.04
C VAL A 111 17.16 -11.43 7.97
N LEU A 112 18.22 -11.49 7.16
CA LEU A 112 19.13 -10.36 6.94
C LEU A 112 18.39 -9.15 6.35
N ILE A 113 17.60 -9.37 5.29
CA ILE A 113 16.86 -8.29 4.64
C ILE A 113 15.81 -7.70 5.57
N GLN A 114 15.03 -8.56 6.23
CA GLN A 114 14.03 -8.16 7.21
C GLN A 114 14.65 -7.32 8.32
N PHE A 115 15.78 -7.75 8.88
CA PHE A 115 16.41 -7.01 9.97
C PHE A 115 17.01 -5.68 9.50
N VAL A 116 17.84 -5.72 8.45
CA VAL A 116 18.66 -4.57 8.02
C VAL A 116 17.81 -3.53 7.30
N PHE A 117 17.00 -3.94 6.33
CA PHE A 117 16.29 -3.01 5.46
C PHE A 117 14.91 -2.65 5.99
N MET A 118 14.24 -3.49 6.77
CA MET A 118 12.90 -3.19 7.30
C MET A 118 12.91 -2.90 8.80
N GLY A 119 13.53 -3.78 9.58
CA GLY A 119 13.56 -3.73 11.04
C GLY A 119 14.23 -2.48 11.58
N ILE A 120 15.46 -2.19 11.14
CA ILE A 120 16.19 -0.99 11.61
C ILE A 120 15.43 0.31 11.26
N PRO A 121 14.99 0.56 10.01
CA PRO A 121 14.19 1.74 9.71
C PRO A 121 12.91 1.84 10.53
N ASN A 122 12.18 0.74 10.71
CA ASN A 122 10.96 0.75 11.51
C ASN A 122 11.24 0.99 13.00
N CYS A 123 12.34 0.47 13.56
CA CYS A 123 12.76 0.81 14.92
C CYS A 123 13.04 2.31 15.08
N ILE A 124 13.67 2.93 14.06
CA ILE A 124 13.92 4.37 14.04
C ILE A 124 12.57 5.10 14.04
N VAL A 125 11.68 4.83 13.09
CA VAL A 125 10.39 5.52 12.96
C VAL A 125 9.50 5.33 14.20
N ALA A 126 9.44 4.11 14.74
CA ALA A 126 8.65 3.77 15.92
C ALA A 126 9.24 4.31 17.24
N ARG A 127 10.53 4.66 17.25
CA ARG A 127 11.31 4.92 18.48
C ARG A 127 11.27 3.72 19.45
N ASP A 128 11.21 2.50 18.92
CA ASP A 128 11.11 1.25 19.68
C ASP A 128 12.01 0.19 19.03
N ALA A 129 13.08 -0.21 19.74
CA ALA A 129 14.04 -1.20 19.27
C ALA A 129 13.46 -2.62 19.15
N THR A 130 12.32 -2.91 19.78
CA THR A 130 11.69 -4.23 19.75
C THR A 130 10.95 -4.49 18.44
N VAL A 131 10.61 -3.43 17.69
CA VAL A 131 9.83 -3.53 16.43
C VAL A 131 10.52 -4.42 15.41
N GLY A 132 11.83 -4.34 15.25
CA GLY A 132 12.58 -5.18 14.31
C GLY A 132 12.43 -6.68 14.58
N ILE A 133 12.48 -7.09 15.86
CA ILE A 133 12.30 -8.50 16.26
C ILE A 133 10.84 -8.92 16.07
N ARG A 134 9.89 -8.04 16.42
CA ARG A 134 8.45 -8.29 16.24
C ARG A 134 8.10 -8.51 14.77
N LEU A 135 8.65 -7.72 13.86
CA LEU A 135 8.42 -7.87 12.42
C LEU A 135 8.84 -9.25 11.93
N ILE A 136 10.02 -9.73 12.35
CA ILE A 136 10.50 -11.08 12.01
C ILE A 136 9.53 -12.13 12.58
N TRP A 137 9.12 -12.03 13.84
CA TRP A 137 8.18 -12.98 14.43
C TRP A 137 6.82 -12.99 13.70
N ASN A 138 6.28 -11.82 13.41
CA ASN A 138 5.00 -11.67 12.75
C ASN A 138 5.04 -12.13 11.29
N SER A 139 6.23 -12.12 10.66
CA SER A 139 6.41 -12.55 9.28
C SER A 139 6.11 -14.03 9.03
N ILE A 140 6.27 -14.87 10.06
CA ILE A 140 6.21 -16.34 9.98
C ILE A 140 4.85 -16.82 9.45
N PHE A 141 3.78 -16.10 9.78
CA PHE A 141 2.41 -16.51 9.47
C PHE A 141 1.68 -15.53 8.54
N THR A 142 2.42 -14.66 7.88
CA THR A 142 1.88 -13.64 6.98
C THR A 142 1.87 -14.17 5.55
N ILE A 143 0.79 -13.92 4.81
CA ILE A 143 0.65 -14.28 3.39
C ILE A 143 0.33 -13.00 2.62
N ALA A 144 1.39 -12.31 2.21
CA ALA A 144 1.34 -11.07 1.46
C ALA A 144 2.53 -11.01 0.48
N PRO A 145 2.40 -10.30 -0.66
CA PRO A 145 3.49 -10.16 -1.63
C PRO A 145 4.59 -9.20 -1.19
N THR A 146 4.43 -8.57 -0.03
CA THR A 146 5.47 -7.83 0.66
C THR A 146 6.47 -8.81 1.29
N THR A 147 7.69 -8.37 1.52
CA THR A 147 8.72 -9.23 2.11
C THR A 147 8.51 -9.47 3.60
N VAL A 148 7.47 -8.90 4.22
CA VAL A 148 6.98 -9.32 5.55
C VAL A 148 6.41 -10.74 5.52
N SER A 149 6.15 -11.37 4.37
CA SER A 149 5.76 -12.77 4.34
C SER A 149 6.97 -13.70 4.27
N LEU A 150 7.32 -14.35 5.38
CA LEU A 150 8.35 -15.39 5.39
C LEU A 150 7.99 -16.57 4.46
N PRO A 151 6.77 -17.15 4.54
CA PRO A 151 6.41 -18.30 3.70
C PRO A 151 6.47 -17.98 2.21
N MET A 152 5.97 -16.83 1.77
CA MET A 152 6.01 -16.47 0.35
C MET A 152 7.42 -16.14 -0.10
N SER A 153 8.15 -15.33 0.67
CA SER A 153 9.51 -14.90 0.32
C SER A 153 10.45 -16.07 0.14
N THR A 154 10.49 -16.97 1.12
CA THR A 154 11.34 -18.16 1.07
C THR A 154 10.87 -19.17 0.02
N TYR A 155 9.56 -19.33 -0.19
CA TYR A 155 9.05 -20.23 -1.21
C TYR A 155 9.50 -19.82 -2.62
N PHE A 156 9.19 -18.59 -3.04
CA PHE A 156 9.43 -18.16 -4.41
C PHE A 156 10.93 -18.07 -4.71
N SER A 157 11.73 -17.63 -3.74
CA SER A 157 13.18 -17.58 -3.91
C SER A 157 13.80 -18.98 -3.93
N THR A 158 13.34 -19.91 -3.08
CA THR A 158 13.79 -21.31 -3.09
C THR A 158 13.42 -21.99 -4.40
N LEU A 159 12.17 -21.87 -4.86
CA LEU A 159 11.73 -22.48 -6.12
C LEU A 159 12.54 -21.95 -7.32
N TYR A 160 12.86 -20.65 -7.32
CA TYR A 160 13.73 -20.06 -8.33
C TYR A 160 15.16 -20.64 -8.27
N SER A 161 15.79 -20.69 -7.08
CA SER A 161 17.11 -21.30 -6.90
C SER A 161 17.14 -22.77 -7.36
N LEU A 162 16.14 -23.56 -6.96
CA LEU A 162 16.02 -24.96 -7.36
C LEU A 162 15.90 -25.11 -8.88
N THR A 163 15.18 -24.20 -9.55
CA THR A 163 15.05 -24.21 -11.00
C THR A 163 16.39 -23.90 -11.69
N LEU A 164 17.21 -23.01 -11.13
CA LEU A 164 18.57 -22.75 -11.63
C LEU A 164 19.44 -24.02 -11.53
N PHE A 165 19.43 -24.70 -10.38
CA PHE A 165 20.20 -25.93 -10.17
C PHE A 165 19.73 -27.11 -11.02
N ALA A 166 18.41 -27.35 -11.09
CA ALA A 166 17.84 -28.56 -11.68
C ALA A 166 17.91 -28.62 -13.21
N ARG A 167 18.34 -27.55 -13.88
CA ARG A 167 18.54 -27.49 -15.34
C ARG A 167 17.30 -27.89 -16.15
N MET A 168 16.12 -27.45 -15.71
CA MET A 168 14.84 -27.70 -16.39
C MET A 168 14.84 -27.08 -17.80
N GLY A 169 15.21 -27.88 -18.81
CA GLY A 169 15.27 -27.45 -20.21
C GLY A 169 13.89 -27.45 -20.84
N VAL A 170 13.67 -26.58 -21.83
CA VAL A 170 12.42 -26.61 -22.61
C VAL A 170 12.42 -27.66 -23.71
N THR A 171 13.57 -28.32 -23.93
CA THR A 171 13.78 -29.32 -24.99
C THR A 171 13.62 -30.76 -24.50
N ASP A 172 13.78 -31.01 -23.20
CA ASP A 172 13.60 -32.35 -22.63
C ASP A 172 12.18 -32.55 -22.09
N ARG A 173 11.65 -33.78 -22.14
CA ARG A 173 10.26 -34.08 -21.76
C ARG A 173 9.91 -33.66 -20.33
N ARG A 174 10.87 -33.73 -19.40
CA ARG A 174 10.62 -33.43 -17.98
C ARG A 174 10.57 -31.92 -17.75
N GLY A 175 11.53 -31.19 -18.30
CA GLY A 175 11.51 -29.74 -18.24
C GLY A 175 10.32 -29.14 -18.99
N MET A 176 9.89 -29.71 -20.12
CA MET A 176 8.61 -29.35 -20.76
C MET A 176 7.42 -29.52 -19.81
N ALA A 177 7.33 -30.66 -19.11
CA ALA A 177 6.26 -30.91 -18.14
C ALA A 177 6.31 -29.92 -16.95
N PHE A 178 7.50 -29.60 -16.45
CA PHE A 178 7.70 -28.62 -15.38
C PHE A 178 7.21 -27.23 -15.80
N TRP A 179 7.72 -26.70 -16.91
CA TRP A 179 7.36 -25.38 -17.41
C TRP A 179 5.88 -25.28 -17.79
N THR A 180 5.31 -26.32 -18.39
CA THR A 180 3.86 -26.40 -18.68
C THR A 180 3.05 -26.33 -17.40
N THR A 181 3.42 -27.09 -16.37
CA THR A 181 2.71 -27.08 -15.09
C THR A 181 2.83 -25.72 -14.40
N MET A 182 4.02 -25.10 -14.42
CA MET A 182 4.23 -23.76 -13.88
C MET A 182 3.35 -22.73 -14.58
N LEU A 183 3.26 -22.77 -15.91
CA LEU A 183 2.39 -21.88 -16.68
C LEU A 183 0.91 -22.11 -16.37
N VAL A 184 0.45 -23.37 -16.33
CA VAL A 184 -0.94 -23.71 -15.98
C VAL A 184 -1.28 -23.21 -14.57
N ALA A 185 -0.40 -23.44 -13.60
CA ALA A 185 -0.57 -22.94 -12.23
C ALA A 185 -0.65 -21.41 -12.19
N ALA A 186 0.19 -20.71 -12.96
CA ALA A 186 0.16 -19.25 -13.06
C ALA A 186 -1.13 -18.73 -13.70
N LEU A 187 -1.62 -19.39 -14.76
CA LEU A 187 -2.88 -19.04 -15.41
C LEU A 187 -4.09 -19.29 -14.49
N ILE A 188 -4.07 -20.38 -13.72
CA ILE A 188 -5.09 -20.65 -12.70
C ILE A 188 -5.06 -19.56 -11.62
N ALA A 189 -3.89 -19.27 -11.06
CA ALA A 189 -3.72 -18.19 -10.09
C ALA A 189 -4.22 -16.84 -10.63
N HIS A 190 -3.87 -16.51 -11.89
CA HIS A 190 -4.34 -15.31 -12.57
C HIS A 190 -5.87 -15.25 -12.73
N LYS A 191 -6.50 -16.39 -13.02
CA LYS A 191 -7.95 -16.48 -13.22
C LYS A 191 -8.71 -16.26 -11.91
N PHE A 192 -8.19 -16.78 -10.79
CA PHE A 192 -8.84 -16.74 -9.48
C PHE A 192 -8.48 -15.54 -8.61
N ARG A 193 -7.61 -14.64 -9.07
CA ARG A 193 -7.29 -13.41 -8.33
C ARG A 193 -8.53 -12.52 -8.18
N VAL A 194 -8.63 -11.87 -7.01
CA VAL A 194 -9.66 -10.87 -6.77
C VAL A 194 -9.46 -9.68 -7.71
N ARG A 195 -10.55 -9.09 -8.18
CA ARG A 195 -10.53 -7.88 -9.03
C ARG A 195 -11.10 -6.70 -8.23
N SER A 196 -10.66 -5.49 -8.55
CA SER A 196 -11.27 -4.28 -8.01
C SER A 196 -12.76 -4.26 -8.32
N PHE A 197 -13.58 -4.02 -7.31
CA PHE A 197 -14.98 -3.69 -7.51
C PHE A 197 -15.09 -2.39 -8.30
N ARG A 198 -16.04 -2.32 -9.23
CA ARG A 198 -16.34 -1.13 -10.02
C ARG A 198 -17.81 -0.81 -9.85
N SER A 199 -18.09 0.35 -9.27
CA SER A 199 -19.45 0.85 -9.14
C SER A 199 -20.09 1.03 -10.53
N PRO A 200 -21.43 0.90 -10.66
CA PRO A 200 -22.13 1.22 -11.90
C PRO A 200 -21.80 2.64 -12.35
N ASP A 201 -21.46 2.82 -13.63
CA ASP A 201 -21.07 4.13 -14.15
C ASP A 201 -22.25 5.11 -14.08
N PHE A 202 -22.13 6.08 -13.18
CA PHE A 202 -23.10 7.16 -13.01
C PHE A 202 -22.39 8.47 -12.65
N ARG A 203 -22.04 9.24 -13.68
CA ARG A 203 -21.32 10.53 -13.58
C ARG A 203 -22.13 11.67 -14.23
N PRO A 204 -23.15 12.23 -13.53
CA PRO A 204 -23.93 13.36 -14.06
C PRO A 204 -23.04 14.58 -14.30
N ARG A 205 -23.22 15.33 -15.40
CA ARG A 205 -22.38 16.50 -15.67
C ARG A 205 -22.38 17.48 -14.46
N PRO A 206 -21.21 17.89 -13.95
CA PRO A 206 -21.10 18.91 -12.92
C PRO A 206 -21.75 20.21 -13.41
N LYS A 207 -22.84 20.65 -12.78
CA LYS A 207 -23.61 21.82 -13.24
C LYS A 207 -23.09 23.13 -12.63
N LYS A 208 -22.81 23.13 -11.32
CA LYS A 208 -22.41 24.30 -10.53
C LYS A 208 -21.60 23.88 -9.31
N GLU A 209 -20.64 24.72 -8.93
CA GLU A 209 -19.89 24.59 -7.68
C GLU A 209 -20.85 24.56 -6.47
N SER A 210 -20.70 23.53 -5.64
CA SER A 210 -21.49 23.30 -4.43
C SER A 210 -20.72 23.64 -3.15
N CYS A 211 -19.38 23.64 -3.20
CA CYS A 211 -18.49 24.06 -2.12
C CYS A 211 -17.21 24.69 -2.68
N LYS A 212 -16.56 25.57 -1.92
CA LYS A 212 -15.31 26.23 -2.35
C LYS A 212 -14.09 25.36 -2.21
N ARG A 213 -14.05 24.57 -1.13
CA ARG A 213 -12.92 23.74 -0.76
C ARG A 213 -13.37 22.33 -0.38
N ILE A 214 -12.50 21.36 -0.61
CA ILE A 214 -12.63 20.00 -0.08
C ILE A 214 -11.36 19.62 0.65
N ILE A 215 -11.53 19.01 1.83
CA ILE A 215 -10.43 18.41 2.61
C ILE A 215 -10.68 16.91 2.68
N VAL A 216 -9.69 16.12 2.29
CA VAL A 216 -9.68 14.65 2.43
C VAL A 216 -8.70 14.28 3.52
N LEU A 217 -9.18 13.64 4.57
CA LEU A 217 -8.39 13.07 5.66
C LEU A 217 -8.40 11.55 5.51
N ASN A 218 -7.33 11.00 4.94
CA ASN A 218 -7.12 9.57 4.83
C ASN A 218 -6.47 9.04 6.12
N ILE A 219 -7.11 8.08 6.79
CA ILE A 219 -6.51 7.35 7.91
C ILE A 219 -5.91 6.07 7.32
N ASP A 220 -4.62 6.11 6.98
CA ASP A 220 -3.92 5.01 6.30
C ASP A 220 -4.10 3.68 7.06
N GLY A 221 -4.40 2.62 6.33
CA GLY A 221 -4.56 1.28 6.90
C GLY A 221 -5.74 1.14 7.88
N CYS A 222 -6.68 2.09 7.93
CA CYS A 222 -7.84 1.98 8.81
C CYS A 222 -8.87 1.00 8.25
N ARG A 223 -8.99 -0.16 8.89
CA ARG A 223 -9.99 -1.18 8.54
C ARG A 223 -11.34 -0.92 9.21
N LEU A 224 -12.42 -1.16 8.48
CA LEU A 224 -13.79 -0.83 8.90
C LEU A 224 -14.21 -1.44 10.24
N ASP A 225 -13.90 -2.71 10.49
CA ASP A 225 -14.31 -3.39 11.72
C ASP A 225 -13.63 -2.78 12.96
N ARG A 226 -12.35 -2.41 12.84
CA ARG A 226 -11.60 -1.76 13.93
C ARG A 226 -12.02 -0.31 14.14
N PHE A 227 -12.42 0.39 13.09
CA PHE A 227 -13.01 1.73 13.19
C PHE A 227 -14.22 1.74 14.14
N TYR A 228 -15.13 0.76 14.01
CA TYR A 228 -16.27 0.65 14.91
C TYR A 228 -15.91 0.11 16.31
N GLU A 229 -14.92 -0.78 16.42
CA GLU A 229 -14.49 -1.33 17.72
C GLU A 229 -13.71 -0.33 18.59
N ALA A 230 -12.92 0.56 17.97
CA ALA A 230 -11.96 1.42 18.67
C ALA A 230 -12.58 2.48 19.59
N LYS A 231 -13.92 2.63 19.59
CA LYS A 231 -14.68 3.63 20.36
C LYS A 231 -14.15 5.05 20.11
N LEU A 232 -14.41 5.56 18.92
CA LEU A 232 -13.93 6.85 18.41
C LEU A 232 -15.00 7.94 18.66
N PRO A 233 -15.00 8.64 19.81
CA PRO A 233 -16.11 9.50 20.21
C PRO A 233 -16.41 10.62 19.21
N PHE A 234 -15.38 11.28 18.67
CA PHE A 234 -15.57 12.38 17.75
C PHE A 234 -16.16 11.89 16.42
N LEU A 235 -15.52 10.92 15.77
CA LEU A 235 -15.95 10.35 14.50
C LEU A 235 -17.33 9.68 14.61
N THR A 236 -17.63 9.02 15.73
CA THR A 236 -18.97 8.47 16.00
C THR A 236 -20.02 9.57 16.09
N SER A 237 -19.72 10.69 16.75
CA SER A 237 -20.63 11.83 16.82
C SER A 237 -20.81 12.51 15.46
N LEU A 238 -19.75 12.52 14.64
CA LEU A 238 -19.74 13.14 13.33
C LEU A 238 -20.66 12.41 12.34
N LEU A 239 -20.87 11.09 12.49
CA LEU A 239 -21.80 10.32 11.65
C LEU A 239 -23.21 10.95 11.60
N ARG A 240 -23.70 11.48 12.74
CA ARG A 240 -25.03 12.14 12.80
C ARG A 240 -25.11 13.44 11.99
N LYS A 241 -23.97 14.05 11.67
CA LYS A 241 -23.86 15.27 10.85
C LYS A 241 -23.42 14.98 9.42
N SER A 242 -23.44 13.71 9.00
CA SER A 242 -22.76 13.27 7.79
C SER A 242 -23.61 12.30 6.96
N SER A 243 -23.22 12.15 5.71
CA SER A 243 -23.51 10.93 4.96
C SER A 243 -22.32 9.98 5.08
N TYR A 244 -22.57 8.69 5.22
CA TYR A 244 -21.51 7.70 5.48
C TYR A 244 -21.91 6.33 4.96
N PHE A 245 -20.95 5.42 4.78
CA PHE A 245 -21.22 4.02 4.41
C PHE A 245 -21.05 3.12 5.64
N PRO A 246 -22.14 2.60 6.25
CA PRO A 246 -22.04 1.68 7.39
C PRO A 246 -21.26 0.40 7.07
N ASN A 247 -21.32 -0.06 5.82
CA ASN A 247 -20.62 -1.24 5.32
C ASN A 247 -19.24 -0.91 4.71
N GLY A 248 -18.82 0.36 4.80
CA GLY A 248 -17.57 0.86 4.24
C GLY A 248 -17.53 0.90 2.71
N LEU A 249 -16.45 1.49 2.19
CA LEU A 249 -16.09 1.41 0.78
C LEU A 249 -15.18 0.21 0.53
N GLN A 250 -15.18 -0.29 -0.71
CA GLN A 250 -14.23 -1.29 -1.17
C GLN A 250 -12.98 -0.63 -1.76
N THR A 251 -11.80 -1.02 -1.27
CA THR A 251 -10.52 -0.64 -1.90
C THR A 251 -10.26 -1.41 -3.21
N VAL A 252 -9.20 -1.02 -3.92
CA VAL A 252 -8.79 -1.59 -5.21
C VAL A 252 -7.83 -2.77 -5.04
N TYR A 253 -7.72 -3.61 -6.07
CA TYR A 253 -6.67 -4.62 -6.16
C TYR A 253 -5.42 -4.05 -6.86
N ARG A 254 -4.23 -4.08 -6.26
CA ARG A 254 -3.93 -4.57 -4.90
C ARG A 254 -4.25 -3.50 -3.84
N ALA A 255 -4.65 -3.94 -2.66
CA ALA A 255 -4.92 -3.10 -1.49
C ALA A 255 -3.59 -2.64 -0.89
N LEU A 256 -2.99 -1.63 -1.51
CA LEU A 256 -1.72 -1.02 -1.12
C LEU A 256 -1.87 0.49 -1.24
N THR A 257 -1.12 1.24 -0.43
CA THR A 257 -1.20 2.70 -0.33
C THR A 257 -1.12 3.42 -1.69
N ASN A 258 -0.06 3.20 -2.48
CA ASN A 258 0.13 3.97 -3.72
C ASN A 258 -0.95 3.66 -4.77
N PRO A 259 -1.32 2.39 -5.04
CA PRO A 259 -2.46 2.08 -5.92
C PRO A 259 -3.79 2.67 -5.43
N ALA A 260 -4.08 2.60 -4.13
CA ALA A 260 -5.33 3.06 -3.56
C ALA A 260 -5.45 4.60 -3.62
N PHE A 261 -4.41 5.34 -3.24
CA PHE A 261 -4.35 6.80 -3.41
C PHE A 261 -4.50 7.22 -4.87
N ALA A 262 -3.75 6.58 -5.78
CA ALA A 262 -3.89 6.86 -7.19
C ALA A 262 -5.33 6.63 -7.69
N SER A 263 -6.02 5.60 -7.18
CA SER A 263 -7.42 5.32 -7.47
C SER A 263 -8.38 6.36 -6.89
N ILE A 264 -8.14 6.86 -5.66
CA ILE A 264 -8.90 7.95 -5.03
C ILE A 264 -8.78 9.25 -5.85
N LEU A 265 -7.59 9.53 -6.42
CA LEU A 265 -7.33 10.76 -7.16
C LEU A 265 -7.78 10.72 -8.63
N THR A 266 -7.85 9.53 -9.22
CA THR A 266 -8.15 9.36 -10.66
C THR A 266 -9.57 8.84 -10.91
N GLY A 267 -10.16 8.17 -9.91
CA GLY A 267 -11.46 7.49 -10.05
C GLY A 267 -11.40 6.27 -10.99
N THR A 268 -10.23 5.65 -11.14
CA THR A 268 -10.03 4.49 -12.01
C THR A 268 -9.15 3.43 -11.34
N ILE A 269 -9.04 2.25 -11.95
CA ILE A 269 -8.33 1.09 -11.38
C ILE A 269 -6.81 1.13 -11.65
N PRO A 270 -5.99 0.42 -10.84
CA PRO A 270 -4.53 0.27 -11.02
C PRO A 270 -4.04 -0.09 -12.41
N LYS A 271 -4.83 -0.90 -13.13
CA LYS A 271 -4.50 -1.28 -14.51
C LYS A 271 -4.48 -0.07 -15.47
N ILE A 272 -5.31 0.93 -15.22
CA ILE A 272 -5.51 2.09 -16.09
C ILE A 272 -4.60 3.25 -15.66
N HIS A 273 -4.62 3.65 -14.39
CA HIS A 273 -3.77 4.75 -13.93
C HIS A 273 -2.27 4.40 -13.84
N GLY A 274 -1.93 3.11 -13.85
CA GLY A 274 -0.56 2.63 -14.02
C GLY A 274 0.25 2.43 -12.74
N ILE A 275 -0.32 2.70 -11.56
CA ILE A 275 0.29 2.40 -10.25
C ILE A 275 -0.26 1.08 -9.75
N LYS A 276 0.54 0.00 -9.80
CA LYS A 276 0.09 -1.37 -9.52
C LYS A 276 0.54 -1.91 -8.16
N ASN A 277 1.58 -1.31 -7.58
CA ASN A 277 2.11 -1.63 -6.26
C ASN A 277 2.93 -0.43 -5.75
N ASN A 278 3.54 -0.57 -4.57
CA ASN A 278 4.36 0.48 -3.96
C ASN A 278 5.82 0.49 -4.51
N ASN A 279 6.15 -0.31 -5.53
CA ASN A 279 7.52 -0.44 -6.04
C ASN A 279 7.92 0.73 -6.96
N LEU A 280 9.23 0.84 -7.19
CA LEU A 280 9.91 1.92 -7.91
C LEU A 280 9.41 2.16 -9.34
N GLY A 281 9.60 3.40 -9.79
CA GLY A 281 9.49 3.78 -11.21
C GLY A 281 8.06 3.86 -11.74
N GLN A 282 7.07 3.99 -10.86
CA GLN A 282 5.68 4.15 -11.25
C GLN A 282 5.21 5.56 -10.92
N ALA A 283 4.68 6.26 -11.93
CA ALA A 283 3.97 7.52 -11.78
C ALA A 283 2.59 7.38 -12.42
N ILE A 284 1.62 8.17 -11.95
CA ILE A 284 0.26 8.15 -12.51
C ILE A 284 0.32 8.56 -13.98
N LYS A 285 -0.17 7.69 -14.86
CA LYS A 285 -0.08 7.82 -16.34
C LYS A 285 -1.28 8.51 -16.98
N VAL A 286 -2.31 8.78 -16.18
CA VAL A 286 -3.56 9.40 -16.61
C VAL A 286 -3.75 10.73 -15.87
N GLU A 287 -4.76 11.49 -16.25
CA GLU A 287 -5.15 12.66 -15.49
C GLU A 287 -5.77 12.29 -14.14
N ALA A 288 -5.48 13.10 -13.12
CA ALA A 288 -6.04 13.00 -11.78
C ALA A 288 -6.53 14.37 -11.29
N LEU A 289 -7.21 14.41 -10.15
CA LEU A 289 -7.73 15.66 -9.57
C LEU A 289 -6.68 16.80 -9.47
N PRO A 290 -5.43 16.57 -9.02
CA PRO A 290 -4.43 17.64 -8.95
C PRO A 290 -4.03 18.25 -10.30
N ASP A 291 -4.30 17.59 -11.43
CA ASP A 291 -4.09 18.15 -12.77
C ASP A 291 -5.21 19.13 -13.18
N ILE A 292 -6.38 19.04 -12.54
CA ILE A 292 -7.61 19.76 -12.91
C ILE A 292 -7.88 20.92 -11.96
N VAL A 293 -7.59 20.73 -10.67
CA VAL A 293 -7.81 21.71 -9.61
C VAL A 293 -6.57 21.85 -8.76
N LYS A 294 -6.22 23.09 -8.39
CA LYS A 294 -5.07 23.38 -7.54
C LYS A 294 -5.22 22.65 -6.20
N THR A 295 -4.34 21.67 -5.98
CA THR A 295 -4.43 20.67 -4.91
C THR A 295 -3.12 20.62 -4.16
N ARG A 296 -3.20 20.56 -2.83
CA ARG A 296 -2.06 20.34 -1.94
C ARG A 296 -2.18 18.96 -1.29
N LEU A 297 -1.16 18.13 -1.44
CA LEU A 297 -1.10 16.80 -0.84
C LEU A 297 -0.12 16.78 0.33
N TYR A 298 -0.45 16.07 1.41
CA TYR A 298 0.37 15.95 2.61
C TYR A 298 0.53 14.49 3.00
N GLY A 299 1.73 14.09 3.37
CA GLY A 299 1.96 12.76 3.93
C GLY A 299 3.44 12.39 3.93
N SER A 300 3.72 11.09 4.07
CA SER A 300 5.08 10.57 4.02
C SER A 300 5.63 10.54 2.59
N MET A 301 6.86 10.03 2.44
CA MET A 301 7.51 9.83 1.14
C MET A 301 6.66 9.01 0.13
N HIS A 302 5.74 8.19 0.62
CA HIS A 302 4.79 7.43 -0.21
C HIS A 302 3.96 8.34 -1.15
N ILE A 303 3.51 9.49 -0.65
CA ILE A 303 2.75 10.48 -1.43
C ILE A 303 3.60 10.98 -2.61
N LYS A 304 4.89 11.22 -2.41
CA LYS A 304 5.80 11.68 -3.47
C LYS A 304 5.97 10.65 -4.57
N HIS A 305 5.98 9.37 -4.24
CA HIS A 305 6.38 8.30 -5.16
C HIS A 305 5.36 8.00 -6.25
N PHE A 306 4.06 8.18 -6.02
CA PHE A 306 3.05 8.05 -7.07
C PHE A 306 2.65 9.40 -7.70
N SER A 307 2.93 10.51 -7.02
CA SER A 307 2.57 11.86 -7.48
C SER A 307 3.36 12.26 -8.73
N LYS A 308 2.75 13.10 -9.56
CA LYS A 308 3.46 13.71 -10.69
C LYS A 308 4.40 14.79 -10.17
N PRO A 309 5.57 15.03 -10.83
CA PRO A 309 6.52 16.05 -10.40
C PRO A 309 5.96 17.48 -10.32
N SER A 310 4.89 17.78 -11.05
CA SER A 310 4.22 19.08 -11.06
C SER A 310 3.20 19.28 -9.95
N TRP A 311 2.90 18.24 -9.16
CA TRP A 311 1.91 18.33 -8.09
C TRP A 311 2.51 18.94 -6.84
N ASP A 312 1.69 19.71 -6.13
CA ASP A 312 2.11 20.41 -4.92
C ASP A 312 2.03 19.46 -3.71
N THR A 313 3.17 18.91 -3.29
CA THR A 313 3.28 17.91 -2.22
C THR A 313 4.09 18.42 -1.05
N GLU A 314 3.58 18.25 0.17
CA GLU A 314 4.29 18.46 1.43
C GLU A 314 4.67 17.12 2.05
N ILE A 315 5.97 16.88 2.21
CA ILE A 315 6.50 15.60 2.69
C ILE A 315 6.91 15.68 4.16
N VAL A 316 6.24 14.89 5.00
CA VAL A 316 6.57 14.76 6.41
C VAL A 316 7.46 13.54 6.62
N SER A 317 8.71 13.80 6.98
CA SER A 317 9.72 12.76 7.21
C SER A 317 9.41 11.93 8.47
N LEU A 318 8.96 10.70 8.29
CA LEU A 318 8.72 9.76 9.38
C LEU A 318 10.00 9.41 10.17
N PRO A 319 11.17 9.18 9.53
CA PRO A 319 12.40 8.90 10.27
C PRO A 319 12.84 10.08 11.16
N THR A 320 12.63 11.31 10.67
CA THR A 320 13.00 12.55 11.38
C THR A 320 12.12 12.78 12.58
N HIS A 321 10.80 12.74 12.41
CA HIS A 321 9.84 13.13 13.44
C HIS A 321 9.40 11.97 14.33
N GLY A 322 9.46 10.75 13.81
CA GLY A 322 8.89 9.55 14.42
C GLY A 322 7.38 9.48 14.19
N ILE A 323 6.83 8.27 14.25
CA ILE A 323 5.43 8.04 13.83
C ILE A 323 4.42 8.85 14.66
N TYR A 324 4.61 8.92 15.98
CA TYR A 324 3.65 9.54 16.91
C TYR A 324 3.52 11.07 16.78
N LYS A 325 4.42 11.73 16.05
CA LYS A 325 4.40 13.21 15.84
C LYS A 325 4.12 13.61 14.41
N SER A 326 4.28 12.69 13.46
CA SER A 326 4.26 13.03 12.03
C SER A 326 2.88 13.54 11.59
N ASP A 327 1.82 12.91 12.08
CA ASP A 327 0.45 13.33 11.78
C ASP A 327 0.12 14.73 12.33
N ASP A 328 0.61 15.07 13.52
CA ASP A 328 0.39 16.40 14.11
C ASP A 328 1.10 17.49 13.28
N ILE A 329 2.36 17.25 12.87
CA ILE A 329 3.12 18.16 12.00
C ILE A 329 2.42 18.34 10.64
N MET A 330 1.94 17.24 10.07
CA MET A 330 1.20 17.26 8.81
C MET A 330 -0.08 18.10 8.91
N LEU A 331 -0.88 17.89 9.96
CA LEU A 331 -2.12 18.63 10.16
C LEU A 331 -1.86 20.10 10.46
N ASP A 332 -0.76 20.45 11.14
CA ASP A 332 -0.38 21.84 11.35
C ASP A 332 0.04 22.54 10.05
N ALA A 333 0.81 21.87 9.18
CA ALA A 333 1.13 22.40 7.85
C ALA A 333 -0.14 22.63 7.00
N LEU A 334 -1.11 21.69 7.08
CA LEU A 334 -2.40 21.86 6.42
C LEU A 334 -3.18 23.06 6.97
N LYS A 335 -3.21 23.27 8.30
CA LYS A 335 -3.84 24.46 8.90
C LYS A 335 -3.18 25.74 8.40
N GLU A 336 -1.86 25.80 8.32
CA GLU A 336 -1.13 26.96 7.80
C GLU A 336 -1.54 27.26 6.36
N ASP A 337 -1.57 26.23 5.51
CA ASP A 337 -1.97 26.35 4.10
C ASP A 337 -3.44 26.76 3.92
N LEU A 338 -4.36 26.35 4.80
CA LEU A 338 -5.75 26.82 4.76
C LEU A 338 -5.89 28.33 4.97
N ASN A 339 -4.96 28.97 5.68
CA ASN A 339 -4.95 30.43 5.82
C ASN A 339 -4.38 31.14 4.59
N LYS A 340 -3.65 30.43 3.73
CA LYS A 340 -3.11 31.00 2.49
C LYS A 340 -4.26 31.22 1.50
N LYS A 341 -4.31 32.42 0.92
CA LYS A 341 -5.25 32.78 -0.14
C LYS A 341 -4.63 32.57 -1.52
N ASP A 342 -4.03 31.42 -1.74
CA ASP A 342 -3.23 31.10 -2.93
C ASP A 342 -4.00 30.28 -3.99
N GLY A 343 -5.29 30.06 -3.78
CA GLY A 343 -6.20 29.42 -4.74
C GLY A 343 -6.31 27.90 -4.62
N HIS A 344 -5.67 27.26 -3.63
CA HIS A 344 -5.92 25.85 -3.35
C HIS A 344 -7.39 25.59 -3.00
N ARG A 345 -7.99 24.58 -3.66
CA ARG A 345 -9.39 24.16 -3.44
C ARG A 345 -9.52 22.71 -2.99
N LEU A 346 -8.45 21.93 -3.06
CA LEU A 346 -8.42 20.55 -2.61
C LEU A 346 -7.19 20.32 -1.73
N PHE A 347 -7.40 19.75 -0.55
CA PHE A 347 -6.35 19.40 0.40
C PHE A 347 -6.50 17.93 0.74
N ILE A 348 -5.41 17.16 0.68
CA ILE A 348 -5.44 15.71 0.88
C ILE A 348 -4.33 15.34 1.85
N ALA A 349 -4.70 14.87 3.04
CA ALA A 349 -3.76 14.51 4.09
C ALA A 349 -3.81 13.02 4.39
N ASP A 350 -2.63 12.40 4.48
CA ASP A 350 -2.44 11.00 4.80
C ASP A 350 -1.94 10.80 6.24
N ILE A 351 -2.83 10.36 7.12
CA ILE A 351 -2.57 10.11 8.54
C ILE A 351 -1.99 8.70 8.67
N SER A 352 -0.67 8.59 8.77
CA SER A 352 0.06 7.33 8.59
C SER A 352 0.20 6.47 9.85
N GLU A 353 -0.13 6.99 11.04
CA GLU A 353 0.20 6.29 12.30
C GLU A 353 -0.47 4.92 12.45
N ALA A 354 -1.74 4.80 12.02
CA ALA A 354 -2.49 3.56 12.16
C ALA A 354 -1.89 2.44 11.30
N ASP A 355 -1.63 2.69 10.01
CA ASP A 355 -0.99 1.73 9.12
C ASP A 355 0.38 1.27 9.67
N PHE A 356 1.25 2.22 10.01
CA PHE A 356 2.58 1.92 10.51
C PHE A 356 2.56 1.03 11.76
N LEU A 357 1.70 1.36 12.74
CA LEU A 357 1.58 0.55 13.95
C LEU A 357 0.85 -0.78 13.70
N GLY A 358 -0.01 -0.84 12.68
CA GLY A 358 -0.61 -2.06 12.17
C GLY A 358 0.44 -3.03 11.63
N HIS A 359 1.40 -2.55 10.83
CA HIS A 359 2.53 -3.35 10.38
C HIS A 359 3.46 -3.76 11.54
N ALA A 360 3.79 -2.83 12.43
CA ALA A 360 4.76 -3.07 13.50
C ALA A 360 4.25 -4.02 14.61
N TYR A 361 2.98 -3.91 14.99
CA TYR A 361 2.41 -4.63 16.14
C TYR A 361 1.22 -5.54 15.78
N GLY A 362 0.60 -5.34 14.63
CA GLY A 362 -0.59 -6.03 14.19
C GLY A 362 -1.87 -5.22 14.35
N SER A 363 -2.80 -5.40 13.42
CA SER A 363 -4.13 -4.78 13.34
C SER A 363 -5.08 -5.14 14.49
N GLU A 364 -4.71 -6.15 15.28
CA GLU A 364 -5.44 -6.63 16.46
C GLU A 364 -4.75 -6.18 17.76
N SER A 365 -3.65 -5.43 17.66
CA SER A 365 -2.88 -4.96 18.81
C SER A 365 -3.53 -3.75 19.49
N ARG A 366 -3.18 -3.57 20.77
CA ARG A 366 -3.52 -2.35 21.51
C ARG A 366 -2.93 -1.11 20.83
N GLN A 367 -1.70 -1.19 20.34
CA GLN A 367 -1.00 -0.08 19.68
C GLN A 367 -1.76 0.45 18.47
N TYR A 368 -2.28 -0.45 17.63
CA TYR A 368 -3.11 -0.10 16.48
C TYR A 368 -4.44 0.57 16.90
N LEU A 369 -5.15 0.00 17.88
CA LEU A 369 -6.40 0.60 18.38
C LEU A 369 -6.17 1.99 19.02
N GLU A 370 -5.08 2.15 19.76
CA GLU A 370 -4.70 3.44 20.33
C GLU A 370 -4.27 4.45 19.26
N ALA A 371 -3.72 3.99 18.13
CA ALA A 371 -3.45 4.85 16.97
C ALA A 371 -4.74 5.42 16.37
N LEU A 372 -5.78 4.58 16.23
CA LEU A 372 -7.09 5.02 15.74
C LEU A 372 -7.74 6.05 16.69
N LYS A 373 -7.59 5.86 18.01
CA LYS A 373 -8.07 6.84 19.01
C LYS A 373 -7.31 8.16 18.90
N ARG A 374 -5.99 8.14 18.73
CA ARG A 374 -5.20 9.37 18.49
C ARG A 374 -5.59 10.06 17.19
N ALA A 375 -5.89 9.30 16.13
CA ALA A 375 -6.42 9.85 14.89
C ALA A 375 -7.78 10.55 15.12
N ASP A 376 -8.70 9.93 15.88
CA ASP A 376 -9.98 10.55 16.27
C ASP A 376 -9.77 11.86 17.02
N GLU A 377 -8.88 11.89 18.01
CA GLU A 377 -8.55 13.11 18.78
C GLU A 377 -7.90 14.20 17.91
N ARG A 378 -7.00 13.83 16.98
CA ARG A 378 -6.36 14.77 16.04
C ARG A 378 -7.39 15.39 15.10
N ILE A 379 -8.27 14.56 14.55
CA ILE A 379 -9.34 15.01 13.66
C ILE A 379 -10.32 15.90 14.44
N ALA A 380 -10.66 15.58 15.69
CA ALA A 380 -11.49 16.43 16.55
C ALA A 380 -10.89 17.85 16.70
N ARG A 381 -9.63 17.95 17.12
CA ARG A 381 -8.91 19.23 17.25
C ARG A 381 -8.84 19.99 15.93
N PHE A 382 -8.71 19.26 14.82
CA PHE A 382 -8.68 19.87 13.49
C PHE A 382 -10.06 20.43 13.11
N PHE A 383 -11.15 19.73 13.41
CA PHE A 383 -12.51 20.25 13.21
C PHE A 383 -12.83 21.46 14.09
N ASP A 384 -12.39 21.46 15.36
CA ASP A 384 -12.52 22.63 16.24
C ASP A 384 -11.85 23.86 15.62
N TYR A 385 -10.65 23.68 15.05
CA TYR A 385 -9.95 24.73 14.32
C TYR A 385 -10.71 25.21 13.08
N LEU A 386 -11.27 24.29 12.27
CA LEU A 386 -12.06 24.66 11.09
C LEU A 386 -13.33 25.44 11.48
N GLU A 387 -13.95 25.11 12.61
CA GLU A 387 -15.12 25.82 13.14
C GLU A 387 -14.72 27.22 13.64
N GLU A 388 -13.66 27.34 14.45
CA GLU A 388 -13.16 28.61 14.99
C GLU A 388 -12.79 29.60 13.88
N LYS A 389 -12.16 29.12 12.79
CA LYS A 389 -11.78 29.96 11.64
C LYS A 389 -12.92 30.14 10.63
N GLY A 390 -14.07 29.52 10.84
CA GLY A 390 -15.23 29.61 9.95
C GLY A 390 -15.07 28.89 8.61
N PHE A 391 -14.07 28.01 8.46
CA PHE A 391 -13.81 27.24 7.24
C PHE A 391 -14.91 26.21 6.94
N LEU A 392 -15.63 25.72 7.96
CA LEU A 392 -16.72 24.74 7.77
C LEU A 392 -17.90 25.30 6.95
N ASN A 393 -18.02 26.62 6.78
CA ASN A 393 -19.14 27.25 6.06
C ASN A 393 -19.16 26.93 4.56
N ASP A 394 -17.98 26.74 3.96
CA ASP A 394 -17.79 26.55 2.51
C ASP A 394 -16.86 25.37 2.17
N THR A 395 -16.56 24.52 3.16
CA THR A 395 -15.70 23.34 3.01
C THR A 395 -16.50 22.06 3.20
N VAL A 396 -16.32 21.10 2.30
CA VAL A 396 -16.71 19.70 2.52
C VAL A 396 -15.51 18.94 3.05
N VAL A 397 -15.71 18.13 4.08
CA VAL A 397 -14.67 17.27 4.64
C VAL A 397 -15.02 15.81 4.36
N ILE A 398 -14.07 15.07 3.81
CA ILE A 398 -14.14 13.62 3.59
C ILE A 398 -13.15 12.97 4.55
N ILE A 399 -13.60 12.00 5.33
CA ILE A 399 -12.74 11.14 6.15
C ILE A 399 -12.87 9.74 5.60
N CYS A 400 -11.75 9.15 5.20
CA CYS A 400 -11.73 7.83 4.58
C CYS A 400 -10.50 7.04 5.00
N SER A 401 -10.36 5.86 4.40
CA SER A 401 -9.13 5.09 4.40
C SER A 401 -8.94 4.50 3.00
N ASP A 402 -7.70 4.23 2.65
CA ASP A 402 -7.25 3.74 1.37
C ASP A 402 -7.25 2.21 1.33
N HIS A 403 -6.87 1.54 2.43
CA HIS A 403 -7.02 0.11 2.61
C HIS A 403 -7.18 -0.31 4.08
N GLY A 404 -7.56 -1.57 4.30
CA GLY A 404 -7.47 -2.19 5.62
C GLY A 404 -6.19 -3.00 5.79
N ILE A 405 -6.06 -3.71 6.91
CA ILE A 405 -4.90 -4.54 7.25
C ILE A 405 -5.34 -5.85 7.92
N LYS A 406 -4.77 -7.00 7.50
CA LYS A 406 -4.98 -8.29 8.14
C LYS A 406 -3.71 -8.73 8.87
N ARG A 407 -3.82 -8.82 10.20
CA ARG A 407 -2.67 -9.10 11.07
C ARG A 407 -1.63 -8.00 10.87
N VAL A 408 -0.56 -8.24 10.14
CA VAL A 408 0.52 -7.27 9.94
C VAL A 408 0.68 -6.83 8.49
N ASP A 409 -0.23 -7.21 7.59
CA ASP A 409 -0.06 -6.89 6.16
C ASP A 409 -1.38 -6.88 5.38
N HIS A 410 -1.32 -6.45 4.12
CA HIS A 410 -2.43 -6.29 3.19
C HIS A 410 -1.94 -6.30 1.74
N SER A 411 -2.75 -6.85 0.81
CA SER A 411 -2.54 -6.67 -0.64
C SER A 411 -3.63 -7.34 -1.47
N TYR A 412 -3.83 -8.65 -1.26
CA TYR A 412 -4.54 -9.49 -2.22
C TYR A 412 -6.07 -9.44 -2.14
N LEU A 413 -6.62 -8.68 -1.19
CA LEU A 413 -8.06 -8.62 -0.91
C LEU A 413 -8.65 -9.98 -0.54
N LEU A 414 -7.84 -10.85 0.09
CA LEU A 414 -8.27 -12.18 0.51
C LEU A 414 -9.22 -12.11 1.71
N PHE A 415 -9.08 -11.05 2.52
CA PHE A 415 -9.83 -10.88 3.75
C PHE A 415 -10.69 -9.61 3.69
N LYS A 416 -11.89 -9.66 4.27
CA LYS A 416 -12.73 -8.47 4.46
C LYS A 416 -11.99 -7.34 5.21
N ALA A 417 -11.13 -7.76 6.14
CA ALA A 417 -10.19 -6.93 6.91
C ALA A 417 -9.35 -5.97 6.06
N GLU A 418 -8.96 -6.38 4.85
CA GLU A 418 -8.14 -5.59 3.93
C GLU A 418 -9.02 -4.77 2.97
N ARG A 419 -10.24 -5.26 2.71
CA ARG A 419 -11.10 -4.81 1.62
C ARG A 419 -11.95 -3.61 1.98
N PHE A 420 -12.56 -3.62 3.17
CA PHE A 420 -13.57 -2.66 3.56
C PHE A 420 -13.00 -1.58 4.49
N VAL A 421 -13.19 -0.32 4.10
CA VAL A 421 -12.62 0.87 4.76
C VAL A 421 -13.71 1.88 5.12
N PRO A 422 -13.57 2.65 6.21
CA PRO A 422 -14.53 3.68 6.59
C PRO A 422 -14.61 4.80 5.55
N PHE A 423 -15.79 5.41 5.43
CA PHE A 423 -16.00 6.63 4.66
C PHE A 423 -17.09 7.48 5.31
N ILE A 424 -16.77 8.76 5.48
CA ILE A 424 -17.64 9.80 6.03
C ILE A 424 -17.47 11.03 5.15
N ILE A 425 -18.57 11.67 4.76
CA ILE A 425 -18.57 12.96 4.07
C ILE A 425 -19.51 13.93 4.81
N THR A 426 -19.05 15.16 5.05
CA THR A 426 -19.77 16.16 5.85
C THR A 426 -19.52 17.59 5.34
N GLY A 427 -20.35 18.54 5.77
CA GLY A 427 -20.38 19.92 5.28
C GLY A 427 -21.58 20.18 4.37
N LYS A 428 -21.76 21.42 3.89
CA LYS A 428 -22.85 21.73 2.92
C LYS A 428 -22.37 21.39 1.49
N PRO A 429 -23.18 20.76 0.63
CA PRO A 429 -24.63 20.47 0.75
C PRO A 429 -24.95 19.04 1.24
N ILE A 430 -24.09 18.39 2.01
CA ILE A 430 -24.24 16.99 2.39
C ILE A 430 -25.43 16.80 3.36
N LYS A 431 -26.16 15.69 3.20
CA LYS A 431 -27.22 15.27 4.12
C LYS A 431 -26.62 14.84 5.46
N ALA A 432 -27.28 15.22 6.54
CA ALA A 432 -26.97 14.75 7.88
C ALA A 432 -27.73 13.45 8.16
N ASP A 433 -27.19 12.62 9.06
CA ASP A 433 -27.76 11.35 9.51
C ASP A 433 -28.21 10.43 8.36
N ASN A 434 -27.36 10.29 7.33
CA ASN A 434 -27.71 9.63 6.08
C ASN A 434 -26.80 8.43 5.79
N PRO A 435 -27.16 7.22 6.27
CA PRO A 435 -26.43 6.00 5.96
C PRO A 435 -26.68 5.56 4.50
N LEU A 436 -25.60 5.40 3.74
CA LEU A 436 -25.61 4.91 2.36
C LEU A 436 -25.32 3.40 2.36
N THR A 437 -26.26 2.61 1.83
CA THR A 437 -26.26 1.13 1.98
C THR A 437 -25.91 0.36 0.71
N PHE A 438 -25.69 1.04 -0.42
CA PHE A 438 -25.27 0.41 -1.68
C PHE A 438 -23.76 0.10 -1.69
N GLU A 439 -23.34 -0.82 -2.55
CA GLU A 439 -21.92 -1.11 -2.73
C GLU A 439 -21.20 0.04 -3.44
N ALA A 440 -20.05 0.45 -2.90
CA ALA A 440 -19.25 1.55 -3.43
C ALA A 440 -17.76 1.28 -3.26
N SER A 441 -16.94 2.05 -3.97
CA SER A 441 -15.48 1.96 -3.96
C SER A 441 -14.82 3.27 -3.57
N ILE A 442 -13.59 3.22 -3.05
CA ILE A 442 -12.75 4.40 -2.85
C ILE A 442 -12.54 5.20 -4.16
N MET A 443 -12.69 4.56 -5.33
CA MET A 443 -12.63 5.25 -6.63
C MET A 443 -13.76 6.28 -6.81
N ASP A 444 -14.90 6.10 -6.14
CA ASP A 444 -16.07 6.97 -6.23
C ASP A 444 -15.84 8.34 -5.54
N ILE A 445 -14.74 8.46 -4.78
CA ILE A 445 -14.33 9.71 -4.13
C ILE A 445 -13.96 10.75 -5.20
N ALA A 446 -13.17 10.39 -6.21
CA ALA A 446 -12.70 11.32 -7.24
C ALA A 446 -13.83 12.04 -7.99
N PRO A 447 -14.81 11.34 -8.61
CA PRO A 447 -15.92 11.99 -9.28
C PRO A 447 -16.84 12.72 -8.30
N THR A 448 -16.97 12.26 -7.05
CA THR A 448 -17.74 12.99 -6.03
C THR A 448 -17.10 14.34 -5.71
N ILE A 449 -15.77 14.40 -5.58
CA ILE A 449 -15.01 15.65 -5.44
C ILE A 449 -15.20 16.55 -6.65
N SER A 450 -15.04 16.03 -7.87
CA SER A 450 -15.23 16.81 -9.10
C SER A 450 -16.63 17.43 -9.17
N TYR A 451 -17.66 16.64 -8.85
CA TYR A 451 -19.05 17.11 -8.87
C TYR A 451 -19.29 18.24 -7.86
N LEU A 452 -18.81 18.08 -6.63
CA LEU A 452 -18.97 19.08 -5.57
C LEU A 452 -18.22 20.39 -5.86
N LEU A 453 -17.00 20.30 -6.41
CA LEU A 453 -16.22 21.47 -6.81
C LEU A 453 -16.70 22.11 -8.12
N GLY A 454 -17.64 21.49 -8.84
CA GLY A 454 -18.13 21.96 -10.13
C GLY A 454 -17.07 21.92 -11.24
N ILE A 455 -16.09 21.01 -11.13
CA ILE A 455 -15.01 20.83 -12.12
C ILE A 455 -15.27 19.57 -12.94
N ARG A 456 -14.67 19.47 -14.13
CA ARG A 456 -14.76 18.25 -14.94
C ARG A 456 -14.14 17.03 -14.22
N TYR A 457 -14.56 15.84 -14.65
CA TYR A 457 -13.98 14.58 -14.20
C TYR A 457 -12.60 14.35 -14.82
N PRO A 458 -11.69 13.62 -14.14
CA PRO A 458 -10.51 13.08 -14.78
C PRO A 458 -10.88 12.21 -15.99
N ASP A 459 -10.12 12.33 -17.08
CA ASP A 459 -10.47 11.73 -18.39
C ASP A 459 -10.74 10.20 -18.35
N ASN A 460 -10.07 9.47 -17.46
CA ASN A 460 -10.17 8.01 -17.34
C ASN A 460 -11.00 7.55 -16.15
N CYS A 461 -11.76 8.46 -15.52
CA CYS A 461 -12.61 8.14 -14.38
C CYS A 461 -13.69 7.12 -14.79
N GLU A 462 -13.77 6.01 -14.07
CA GLU A 462 -14.72 4.90 -14.29
C GLU A 462 -15.71 4.71 -13.13
N ALA A 463 -15.67 5.63 -12.16
CA ALA A 463 -16.38 5.55 -10.89
C ALA A 463 -17.68 6.39 -10.88
N ARG A 464 -18.52 6.24 -9.85
CA ARG A 464 -19.81 6.96 -9.72
C ARG A 464 -19.75 8.14 -8.78
N VAL A 465 -20.66 9.10 -8.97
CA VAL A 465 -20.88 10.20 -8.01
C VAL A 465 -21.84 9.75 -6.91
N PHE A 466 -21.55 10.12 -5.66
CA PHE A 466 -22.45 9.93 -4.52
C PHE A 466 -23.54 11.02 -4.44
N LEU A 467 -24.44 11.09 -5.42
CA LEU A 467 -25.56 12.04 -5.38
C LEU A 467 -26.46 11.82 -4.15
N GLU A 468 -26.61 10.58 -3.71
CA GLU A 468 -27.43 10.21 -2.57
C GLU A 468 -26.95 10.85 -1.25
N ALA A 469 -25.67 11.21 -1.17
CA ALA A 469 -25.07 11.93 -0.04
C ALA A 469 -25.50 13.41 0.01
N MET A 470 -26.00 13.98 -1.09
CA MET A 470 -26.25 15.41 -1.25
C MET A 470 -27.73 15.74 -1.05
N LYS A 471 -28.03 16.95 -0.59
CA LYS A 471 -29.38 17.48 -0.40
C LYS A 471 -30.13 17.74 -1.70
#